data_AF-T0FH71-F1
#
_entry.id   AF-T0FH71-F1
#
_cell.length_a   1.000
_cell.length_b   1.000
_cell.length_c   1.000
_cell.angle_alpha   90.00
_cell.angle_beta   90.00
_cell.angle_gamma   90.00
#
_symmetry.space_group_name_H-M   'P 1'
#
loop_
_entity.id
_entity.type
_entity.pdbx_description
1 polymer ?
#
loop_
_entity_poly.entity_id
_entity_poly.type
_entity_poly.pdbx_seq_one_letter_code
_entity_poly.pdbx_strand_id
1 'polypeptide(L)'
;MHLPKEIREELLRLSFLSMGYSSPNPPVACVLTAASTGEILATGRTQMTGGNHAEREAYKSLREKYKMGPLPAHKVYVTLEPCSHFGKTPPCLDLLLEEKPLALIYGWKDPNPLVRKRDSLQELQRAGIQVVQNPELGDIASSFLFGFAERIQKGRPALLLKSSVSREGFYSSGGEFREKISSQTSDFFLSYLRSKMDAILVGPKTIEVDSPKLDFRSPKDDSDTLKKLQEPEISTDSSVVKKGFSGLISEILHYSTDLSVRRIHQEMEKFYQPLRVFFLPAEIKLPSEFLTIQEELNRRQEKRNTAFFLESEKEYSKDLLFRIEKLSDGKVKRYSSKSFGSRTLKDLADWGINTALVEGGNLLYREFSKEMKNSDSILRIQSKTVTLEKGDSPDWGTNLTLEFERDIDSDKWEVFTACSQD
;
A
#
# COMPACT_ATOMS: atom_id res chain seq x y z
N MET A 1 -1.57 -28.88 -0.11
CA MET A 1 -1.31 -28.95 -1.57
C MET A 1 -0.37 -27.80 -1.88
N HIS A 2 0.81 -28.09 -2.42
CA HIS A 2 1.77 -27.04 -2.80
C HIS A 2 1.17 -26.16 -3.90
N LEU A 3 1.41 -24.85 -3.87
CA LEU A 3 0.92 -23.93 -4.89
C LEU A 3 1.90 -23.96 -6.08
N PRO A 4 1.45 -24.33 -7.30
CA PRO A 4 2.32 -24.32 -8.47
C PRO A 4 2.98 -22.96 -8.71
N LYS A 5 4.26 -22.97 -9.08
CA LYS A 5 5.10 -21.76 -9.22
C LYS A 5 4.46 -20.68 -10.12
N GLU A 6 3.98 -21.06 -11.30
CA GLU A 6 3.36 -20.13 -12.25
C GLU A 6 2.11 -19.45 -11.67
N ILE A 7 1.28 -20.20 -10.94
CA ILE A 7 0.08 -19.67 -10.26
C ILE A 7 0.50 -18.71 -9.14
N ARG A 8 1.53 -19.08 -8.36
CA ARG A 8 2.09 -18.25 -7.30
C ARG A 8 2.60 -16.91 -7.83
N GLU A 9 3.42 -16.95 -8.88
CA GLU A 9 4.01 -15.75 -9.51
C GLU A 9 2.94 -14.83 -10.09
N GLU A 10 1.91 -15.40 -10.74
CA GLU A 10 0.82 -14.60 -11.31
C GLU A 10 -0.06 -13.96 -10.23
N LEU A 11 -0.34 -14.68 -9.13
CA LEU A 11 -1.11 -14.13 -8.01
C LEU A 11 -0.35 -13.02 -7.26
N LEU A 12 0.97 -13.17 -7.09
CA LEU A 12 1.83 -12.10 -6.54
C LEU A 12 1.80 -10.87 -7.45
N ARG A 13 1.99 -11.05 -8.77
CA ARG A 13 1.95 -9.98 -9.76
C ARG A 13 0.62 -9.24 -9.77
N LEU A 14 -0.50 -9.97 -9.78
CA LEU A 14 -1.85 -9.39 -9.77
C LEU A 14 -2.18 -8.67 -8.46
N SER A 15 -1.76 -9.21 -7.32
CA SER A 15 -1.93 -8.57 -6.01
C SER A 15 -1.11 -7.27 -5.93
N PHE A 16 0.14 -7.31 -6.42
CA PHE A 16 0.99 -6.13 -6.54
C PHE A 16 0.35 -5.05 -7.40
N LEU A 17 -0.19 -5.40 -8.57
CA LEU A 17 -0.92 -4.47 -9.42
C LEU A 17 -2.17 -3.93 -8.73
N SER A 18 -2.93 -4.76 -8.00
CA SER A 18 -4.17 -4.33 -7.34
C SER A 18 -3.94 -3.36 -6.17
N MET A 19 -2.84 -3.50 -5.43
CA MET A 19 -2.54 -2.62 -4.30
C MET A 19 -2.33 -1.16 -4.72
N GLY A 20 -3.02 -0.25 -4.03
CA GLY A 20 -3.13 1.18 -4.35
C GLY A 20 -4.17 1.50 -5.43
N TYR A 21 -4.45 0.57 -6.36
CA TYR A 21 -5.44 0.73 -7.43
C TYR A 21 -6.87 0.42 -6.97
N SER A 22 -7.06 -0.65 -6.21
CA SER A 22 -8.38 -1.10 -5.76
C SER A 22 -8.90 -0.34 -4.53
N SER A 23 -8.03 0.38 -3.83
CA SER A 23 -8.34 1.02 -2.55
C SER A 23 -9.59 1.90 -2.61
N PRO A 24 -10.46 1.90 -1.57
CA PRO A 24 -10.36 1.17 -0.31
C PRO A 24 -10.61 -0.35 -0.36
N ASN A 25 -10.99 -0.93 -1.51
CA ASN A 25 -11.24 -2.37 -1.61
C ASN A 25 -9.93 -3.18 -1.46
N PRO A 26 -9.99 -4.39 -0.90
CA PRO A 26 -8.81 -5.24 -0.73
C PRO A 26 -8.18 -5.59 -2.09
N PRO A 27 -6.84 -5.55 -2.21
CA PRO A 27 -6.12 -5.95 -3.42
C PRO A 27 -6.11 -7.47 -3.63
N VAL A 28 -7.25 -8.03 -3.98
CA VAL A 28 -7.44 -9.47 -4.21
C VAL A 28 -6.98 -9.84 -5.63
N ALA A 29 -6.38 -11.02 -5.76
CA ALA A 29 -6.03 -11.65 -7.03
C ALA A 29 -6.72 -13.00 -7.15
N CYS A 30 -7.12 -13.35 -8.38
CA CYS A 30 -7.80 -14.59 -8.72
C CYS A 30 -7.20 -15.19 -10.00
N VAL A 31 -6.95 -16.50 -9.99
CA VAL A 31 -6.49 -17.28 -11.14
C VAL A 31 -7.42 -18.48 -11.30
N LEU A 32 -7.93 -18.67 -12.52
CA LEU A 32 -8.72 -19.84 -12.91
C LEU A 32 -7.82 -20.79 -13.68
N THR A 33 -7.78 -22.06 -13.29
CA THR A 33 -6.94 -23.07 -13.97
C THR A 33 -7.76 -24.24 -14.50
N ALA A 34 -7.34 -24.82 -15.62
CA ALA A 34 -7.90 -26.06 -16.12
C ALA A 34 -7.72 -27.18 -15.08
N ALA A 35 -8.80 -27.91 -14.79
CA ALA A 35 -8.75 -28.95 -13.76
C ALA A 35 -7.86 -30.14 -14.14
N SER A 36 -7.77 -30.44 -15.44
CA SER A 36 -7.01 -31.58 -15.99
C SER A 36 -5.52 -31.30 -16.13
N THR A 37 -5.14 -30.09 -16.55
CA THR A 37 -3.74 -29.75 -16.88
C THR A 37 -3.09 -28.83 -15.85
N GLY A 38 -3.88 -28.09 -15.07
CA GLY A 38 -3.37 -27.04 -14.18
C GLY A 38 -3.01 -25.73 -14.91
N GLU A 39 -3.19 -25.65 -16.22
CA GLU A 39 -2.91 -24.46 -17.03
C GLU A 39 -3.80 -23.28 -16.61
N ILE A 40 -3.23 -22.07 -16.56
CA ILE A 40 -3.98 -20.83 -16.33
C ILE A 40 -4.91 -20.56 -17.51
N LEU A 41 -6.21 -20.56 -17.25
CA LEU A 41 -7.24 -20.28 -18.24
C LEU A 41 -7.58 -18.79 -18.33
N ALA A 42 -7.64 -18.12 -17.18
CA ALA A 42 -7.97 -16.71 -17.04
C ALA A 42 -7.50 -16.17 -15.68
N THR A 43 -7.32 -14.86 -15.60
CA THR A 43 -6.87 -14.19 -14.38
C THR A 43 -7.66 -12.92 -14.14
N GLY A 44 -7.68 -12.47 -12.89
CA GLY A 44 -8.38 -11.26 -12.48
C GLY A 44 -7.79 -10.69 -11.21
N ARG A 45 -7.90 -9.37 -11.06
CA ARG A 45 -7.57 -8.63 -9.83
C ARG A 45 -8.70 -7.69 -9.48
N THR A 46 -8.84 -7.33 -8.21
CA THR A 46 -9.86 -6.36 -7.80
C THR A 46 -9.66 -5.05 -8.55
N GLN A 47 -10.73 -4.58 -9.19
CA GLN A 47 -10.75 -3.32 -9.90
C GLN A 47 -10.99 -2.15 -8.93
N MET A 48 -10.92 -0.91 -9.44
CA MET A 48 -11.25 0.27 -8.65
C MET A 48 -12.63 0.15 -7.99
N THR A 49 -12.82 0.92 -6.93
CA THR A 49 -14.09 0.98 -6.20
C THR A 49 -15.29 1.17 -7.12
N GLY A 50 -16.22 0.20 -7.10
CA GLY A 50 -17.39 0.15 -7.97
C GLY A 50 -17.24 -0.78 -9.19
N GLY A 51 -16.03 -1.21 -9.51
CA GLY A 51 -15.75 -2.24 -10.51
C GLY A 51 -15.80 -3.66 -9.96
N ASN A 52 -15.42 -4.63 -10.81
CA ASN A 52 -15.44 -6.05 -10.49
C ASN A 52 -14.43 -6.43 -9.39
N HIS A 53 -14.82 -7.41 -8.58
CA HIS A 53 -13.87 -8.16 -7.73
C HIS A 53 -13.01 -9.09 -8.59
N ALA A 54 -11.90 -9.57 -8.02
CA ALA A 54 -10.93 -10.40 -8.74
C ALA A 54 -11.57 -11.64 -9.38
N GLU A 55 -12.47 -12.32 -8.68
CA GLU A 55 -13.16 -13.51 -9.17
C GLU A 55 -14.06 -13.16 -10.36
N ARG A 56 -14.85 -12.09 -10.26
CA ARG A 56 -15.70 -11.59 -11.34
C ARG A 56 -14.88 -11.21 -12.57
N GLU A 57 -13.75 -10.53 -12.39
CA GLU A 57 -12.90 -10.16 -13.52
C GLU A 57 -12.27 -11.39 -14.18
N ALA A 58 -11.85 -12.38 -13.40
CA ALA A 58 -11.31 -13.63 -13.93
C ALA A 58 -12.35 -14.42 -14.72
N TYR A 59 -13.58 -14.55 -14.21
CA TYR A 59 -14.68 -15.21 -14.93
C TYR A 59 -15.13 -14.44 -16.16
N LYS A 60 -15.17 -13.10 -16.10
CA LYS A 60 -15.44 -12.26 -17.27
C LYS A 60 -14.42 -12.54 -18.39
N SER A 61 -13.12 -12.53 -18.06
CA SER A 61 -12.06 -12.86 -19.01
C SER A 61 -12.20 -14.29 -19.56
N LEU A 62 -12.54 -15.25 -18.70
CA LEU A 62 -12.76 -16.64 -19.11
C LEU A 62 -13.95 -16.77 -20.08
N ARG A 63 -15.08 -16.10 -19.78
CA ARG A 63 -16.27 -16.10 -20.61
C ARG A 63 -16.05 -15.41 -21.96
N GLU A 64 -15.21 -14.38 -21.99
CA GLU A 64 -14.77 -13.75 -23.25
C GLU A 64 -13.93 -14.70 -24.11
N LYS A 65 -13.16 -15.62 -23.52
CA LYS A 65 -12.40 -16.67 -24.22
C LYS A 65 -13.29 -17.81 -24.73
N TYR A 66 -14.34 -18.17 -23.97
CA TYR A 66 -15.26 -19.28 -24.27
C TYR A 66 -16.69 -18.80 -24.60
N LYS A 67 -16.83 -17.83 -25.52
CA LYS A 67 -18.13 -17.16 -25.79
C LYS A 67 -19.27 -18.08 -26.22
N MET A 68 -18.97 -19.19 -26.89
CA MET A 68 -19.97 -20.05 -27.55
C MET A 68 -20.06 -21.46 -26.96
N GLY A 69 -19.63 -21.68 -25.71
CA GLY A 69 -19.68 -23.03 -25.14
C GLY A 69 -19.63 -23.08 -23.61
N PRO A 70 -19.79 -24.28 -23.03
CA PRO A 70 -19.53 -24.49 -21.61
C PRO A 70 -18.08 -24.17 -21.29
N LEU A 71 -17.82 -23.71 -20.06
CA LEU A 71 -16.44 -23.57 -19.60
C LEU A 71 -15.79 -24.95 -19.49
N PRO A 72 -14.48 -25.08 -19.74
CA PRO A 72 -13.75 -26.25 -19.31
C PRO A 72 -13.88 -26.43 -17.79
N ALA A 73 -13.81 -27.68 -17.32
CA ALA A 73 -13.72 -27.95 -15.90
C ALA A 73 -12.49 -27.23 -15.32
N HIS A 74 -12.67 -26.48 -14.24
CA HIS A 74 -11.65 -25.57 -13.74
C HIS A 74 -11.63 -25.49 -12.21
N LYS A 75 -10.55 -24.94 -11.67
CA LYS A 75 -10.34 -24.62 -10.25
C LYS A 75 -10.12 -23.12 -10.10
N VAL A 76 -10.48 -22.57 -8.95
CA VAL A 76 -10.32 -21.16 -8.59
C VAL A 76 -9.23 -21.06 -7.52
N TYR A 77 -8.22 -20.23 -7.75
CA TYR A 77 -7.25 -19.81 -6.74
C TYR A 77 -7.46 -18.34 -6.44
N VAL A 78 -7.72 -17.98 -5.19
CA VAL A 78 -8.01 -16.58 -4.80
C VAL A 78 -7.30 -16.21 -3.51
N THR A 79 -6.75 -14.99 -3.43
CA THR A 79 -5.95 -14.59 -2.26
C THR A 79 -6.77 -14.33 -1.00
N LEU A 80 -8.06 -14.00 -1.14
CA LEU A 80 -9.00 -13.74 -0.05
C LEU A 80 -10.26 -14.59 -0.20
N GLU A 81 -10.87 -14.97 0.91
CA GLU A 81 -12.19 -15.60 0.96
C GLU A 81 -13.23 -14.80 0.15
N PRO A 82 -13.95 -15.44 -0.79
CA PRO A 82 -14.95 -14.75 -1.62
C PRO A 82 -16.08 -14.11 -0.80
N CYS A 83 -16.47 -12.90 -1.20
CA CYS A 83 -17.49 -12.16 -0.48
C CYS A 83 -18.89 -12.82 -0.58
N SER A 84 -19.66 -12.71 0.51
CA SER A 84 -20.98 -13.31 0.68
C SER A 84 -22.13 -12.28 0.82
N HIS A 85 -21.81 -10.99 0.75
CA HIS A 85 -22.74 -9.89 0.97
C HIS A 85 -22.88 -9.01 -0.27
N PHE A 86 -24.04 -8.37 -0.43
CA PHE A 86 -24.29 -7.37 -1.47
C PHE A 86 -23.58 -6.06 -1.11
N GLY A 87 -22.79 -5.56 -2.06
CA GLY A 87 -22.16 -4.23 -1.99
C GLY A 87 -22.51 -3.42 -3.23
N LYS A 88 -21.49 -2.81 -3.85
CA LYS A 88 -21.63 -2.15 -5.16
C LYS A 88 -21.75 -3.15 -6.32
N THR A 89 -21.28 -4.38 -6.11
CA THR A 89 -21.39 -5.51 -7.04
C THR A 89 -22.08 -6.68 -6.32
N PRO A 90 -22.68 -7.63 -7.07
CA PRO A 90 -23.28 -8.81 -6.45
C PRO A 90 -22.21 -9.73 -5.81
N PRO A 91 -22.56 -10.54 -4.79
CA PRO A 91 -21.62 -11.40 -4.07
C PRO A 91 -20.83 -12.33 -4.98
N CYS A 92 -19.53 -12.53 -4.72
CA CYS A 92 -18.72 -13.53 -5.45
C CYS A 92 -19.20 -14.96 -5.17
N LEU A 93 -19.81 -15.19 -4.00
CA LEU A 93 -20.48 -16.45 -3.67
C LEU A 93 -21.50 -16.87 -4.73
N ASP A 94 -22.39 -15.95 -5.15
CA ASP A 94 -23.44 -16.26 -6.11
C ASP A 94 -22.84 -16.64 -7.48
N LEU A 95 -21.76 -15.95 -7.89
CA LEU A 95 -21.01 -16.28 -9.09
C LEU A 95 -20.43 -17.69 -9.02
N LEU A 96 -19.81 -18.07 -7.91
CA LEU A 96 -19.20 -19.39 -7.75
C LEU A 96 -20.25 -20.51 -7.72
N LEU A 97 -21.44 -20.25 -7.16
CA LEU A 97 -22.57 -21.19 -7.18
C LEU A 97 -23.17 -21.38 -8.59
N GLU A 98 -23.13 -20.32 -9.41
CA GLU A 98 -23.54 -20.36 -10.82
C GLU A 98 -22.51 -21.11 -11.69
N GLU A 99 -21.24 -20.72 -11.57
CA GLU A 99 -20.12 -21.20 -12.39
C GLU A 99 -19.64 -22.61 -12.01
N LYS A 100 -19.88 -23.03 -10.77
CA LYS A 100 -19.60 -24.38 -10.22
C LYS A 100 -18.20 -24.91 -10.56
N PRO A 101 -17.12 -24.21 -10.14
CA PRO A 101 -15.77 -24.75 -10.28
C PRO A 101 -15.62 -26.06 -9.49
N LEU A 102 -14.68 -26.92 -9.88
CA LEU A 102 -14.43 -28.16 -9.14
C LEU A 102 -13.85 -27.89 -7.75
N ALA A 103 -13.06 -26.83 -7.61
CA ALA A 103 -12.48 -26.44 -6.34
C ALA A 103 -12.31 -24.92 -6.22
N LEU A 104 -12.53 -24.41 -5.01
CA LEU A 104 -12.12 -23.10 -4.54
C LEU A 104 -10.94 -23.27 -3.57
N ILE A 105 -9.77 -22.77 -3.97
CA ILE A 105 -8.56 -22.73 -3.17
C ILE A 105 -8.33 -21.27 -2.77
N TYR A 106 -8.40 -20.95 -1.48
CA TYR A 106 -8.29 -19.57 -1.00
C TYR A 106 -7.18 -19.39 0.03
N GLY A 107 -6.59 -18.19 0.10
CA GLY A 107 -5.49 -17.89 1.01
C GLY A 107 -5.94 -17.50 2.41
N TRP A 108 -6.42 -16.27 2.55
CA TRP A 108 -6.80 -15.69 3.83
C TRP A 108 -8.32 -15.67 4.01
N LYS A 109 -8.80 -15.89 5.24
CA LYS A 109 -10.20 -15.66 5.62
C LYS A 109 -10.49 -14.16 5.65
N ASP A 110 -11.68 -13.75 5.21
CA ASP A 110 -12.02 -12.34 5.17
C ASP A 110 -12.25 -11.83 6.62
N PRO A 111 -11.50 -10.81 7.07
CA PRO A 111 -11.70 -10.22 8.39
C PRO A 111 -13.03 -9.46 8.53
N ASN A 112 -13.70 -9.14 7.43
CA ASN A 112 -14.94 -8.37 7.40
C ASN A 112 -16.10 -9.11 8.10
N PRO A 113 -16.67 -8.53 9.18
CA PRO A 113 -17.80 -9.13 9.88
C PRO A 113 -19.01 -9.41 8.97
N LEU A 114 -19.19 -8.65 7.88
CA LEU A 114 -20.27 -8.88 6.92
C LEU A 114 -20.14 -10.20 6.18
N VAL A 115 -18.91 -10.66 5.90
CA VAL A 115 -18.68 -11.96 5.26
C VAL A 115 -19.06 -13.09 6.21
N ARG A 116 -18.77 -12.93 7.50
CA ARG A 116 -19.07 -13.93 8.56
C ARG A 116 -20.55 -14.13 8.84
N LYS A 117 -21.45 -13.26 8.34
CA LYS A 117 -22.90 -13.38 8.56
C LYS A 117 -23.53 -14.52 7.77
N ARG A 118 -22.87 -15.01 6.72
CA ARG A 118 -23.31 -16.11 5.86
C ARG A 118 -22.14 -17.06 5.68
N ASP A 119 -22.32 -18.35 5.98
CA ASP A 119 -21.28 -19.36 5.85
C ASP A 119 -21.09 -19.76 4.37
N SER A 120 -20.50 -18.83 3.61
CA SER A 120 -20.28 -18.94 2.17
C SER A 120 -19.47 -20.18 1.80
N LEU A 121 -18.45 -20.49 2.59
CA LEU A 121 -17.59 -21.64 2.36
C LEU A 121 -18.36 -22.95 2.50
N GLN A 122 -19.22 -23.06 3.52
CA GLN A 122 -20.07 -24.24 3.70
C GLN A 122 -21.15 -24.36 2.61
N GLU A 123 -21.72 -23.24 2.15
CA GLU A 123 -22.67 -23.26 1.03
C GLU A 123 -22.04 -23.77 -0.27
N LEU A 124 -20.81 -23.34 -0.57
CA LEU A 124 -20.05 -23.86 -1.72
C LEU A 124 -19.79 -25.37 -1.59
N GLN A 125 -19.41 -25.84 -0.39
CA GLN A 125 -19.23 -27.27 -0.13
C GLN A 125 -20.53 -28.07 -0.33
N ARG A 126 -21.67 -27.57 0.13
CA ARG A 126 -22.99 -28.20 -0.09
C ARG A 126 -23.39 -28.23 -1.57
N ALA A 127 -22.93 -27.26 -2.36
CA ALA A 127 -23.10 -27.25 -3.81
C ALA A 127 -22.15 -28.20 -4.55
N GLY A 128 -21.32 -28.96 -3.82
CA GLY A 128 -20.39 -29.95 -4.39
C GLY A 128 -19.03 -29.38 -4.79
N ILE A 129 -18.73 -28.13 -4.43
CA ILE A 129 -17.44 -27.48 -4.73
C ILE A 129 -16.45 -27.84 -3.63
N GLN A 130 -15.26 -28.34 -4.00
CA GLN A 130 -14.21 -28.59 -3.03
C GLN A 130 -13.63 -27.27 -2.51
N VAL A 131 -13.73 -26.99 -1.21
CA VAL A 131 -13.20 -25.75 -0.61
C VAL A 131 -11.95 -26.07 0.21
N VAL A 132 -10.83 -25.41 -0.10
CA VAL A 132 -9.53 -25.62 0.55
C VAL A 132 -8.89 -24.29 0.91
N GLN A 133 -8.54 -24.11 2.18
CA GLN A 133 -7.65 -23.03 2.59
C GLN A 133 -6.19 -23.44 2.33
N ASN A 134 -5.42 -22.60 1.64
CA ASN A 134 -4.03 -22.86 1.27
C ASN A 134 -3.07 -21.89 1.98
N PRO A 135 -2.12 -22.37 2.80
CA PRO A 135 -1.16 -21.52 3.51
C PRO A 135 -0.25 -20.66 2.60
N GLU A 136 0.20 -21.18 1.47
CA GLU A 136 1.10 -20.45 0.56
C GLU A 136 0.36 -19.30 -0.14
N LEU A 137 -0.93 -19.46 -0.45
CA LEU A 137 -1.79 -18.34 -0.84
C LEU A 137 -1.98 -17.34 0.31
N GLY A 138 -2.07 -17.83 1.54
CA GLY A 138 -2.12 -17.01 2.75
C GLY A 138 -0.87 -16.13 2.92
N ASP A 139 0.30 -16.65 2.56
CA ASP A 139 1.55 -15.88 2.58
C ASP A 139 1.55 -14.76 1.54
N ILE A 140 1.09 -15.02 0.30
CA ILE A 140 0.87 -13.97 -0.72
C ILE A 140 -0.09 -12.91 -0.17
N ALA A 141 -1.24 -13.35 0.35
CA ALA A 141 -2.27 -12.49 0.89
C ALA A 141 -1.73 -11.58 2.02
N SER A 142 -0.86 -12.11 2.89
CA SER A 142 -0.30 -11.37 4.02
C SER A 142 0.58 -10.17 3.61
N SER A 143 1.15 -10.17 2.41
CA SER A 143 1.96 -9.06 1.88
C SER A 143 1.14 -7.91 1.32
N PHE A 144 -0.15 -8.11 1.01
CA PHE A 144 -0.98 -7.11 0.33
C PHE A 144 -2.28 -6.77 1.07
N LEU A 145 -2.84 -7.71 1.83
CA LEU A 145 -4.13 -7.54 2.51
C LEU A 145 -3.99 -7.07 3.97
N PHE A 146 -2.78 -6.96 4.50
CA PHE A 146 -2.54 -6.60 5.91
C PHE A 146 -3.13 -5.25 6.29
N GLY A 147 -3.03 -4.23 5.44
CA GLY A 147 -3.63 -2.92 5.70
C GLY A 147 -5.16 -2.95 5.69
N PHE A 148 -5.76 -3.75 4.81
CA PHE A 148 -7.20 -3.95 4.79
C PHE A 148 -7.66 -4.65 6.07
N ALA A 149 -6.96 -5.72 6.48
CA ALA A 149 -7.24 -6.41 7.72
C ALA A 149 -7.13 -5.47 8.95
N GLU A 150 -6.06 -4.67 9.01
CA GLU A 150 -5.85 -3.70 10.09
C GLU A 150 -7.00 -2.68 10.18
N ARG A 151 -7.42 -2.11 9.03
CA ARG A 151 -8.53 -1.16 9.00
C ARG A 151 -9.84 -1.78 9.45
N ILE A 152 -10.17 -2.96 8.95
CA ILE A 152 -11.43 -3.63 9.24
C ILE A 152 -11.49 -4.13 10.69
N GLN A 153 -10.39 -4.64 11.22
CA GLN A 153 -10.36 -5.23 12.57
C GLN A 153 -10.11 -4.21 13.67
N LYS A 154 -9.26 -3.21 13.42
CA LYS A 154 -8.77 -2.27 14.44
C LYS A 154 -9.20 -0.83 14.19
N GLY A 155 -9.87 -0.53 13.08
CA GLY A 155 -10.36 0.83 12.79
C GLY A 155 -9.24 1.84 12.56
N ARG A 156 -8.09 1.39 12.03
CA ARG A 156 -6.92 2.23 11.73
C ARG A 156 -6.12 1.69 10.53
N PRO A 157 -5.38 2.52 9.77
CA PRO A 157 -4.49 2.02 8.73
C PRO A 157 -3.24 1.33 9.32
N ALA A 158 -2.65 0.40 8.57
CA ALA A 158 -1.28 -0.05 8.84
C ALA A 158 -0.29 1.10 8.53
N LEU A 159 0.66 1.35 9.43
CA LEU A 159 1.60 2.47 9.37
C LEU A 159 3.00 2.03 8.97
N LEU A 160 3.57 2.75 8.00
CA LEU A 160 5.00 2.71 7.68
C LEU A 160 5.62 4.06 7.99
N LEU A 161 6.52 4.11 8.96
CA LEU A 161 7.32 5.30 9.23
C LEU A 161 8.59 5.22 8.38
N LYS A 162 8.94 6.27 7.64
CA LYS A 162 10.10 6.25 6.75
C LYS A 162 11.07 7.38 7.06
N SER A 163 12.35 7.04 7.09
CA SER A 163 13.45 8.02 7.12
C SER A 163 14.57 7.66 6.17
N SER A 164 15.12 8.66 5.50
CA SER A 164 16.40 8.55 4.79
C SER A 164 17.45 9.23 5.64
N VAL A 165 18.54 8.52 5.94
CA VAL A 165 19.59 9.00 6.83
C VAL A 165 20.97 8.91 6.17
N SER A 166 21.85 9.84 6.52
CA SER A 166 23.28 9.77 6.17
C SER A 166 23.91 8.51 6.74
N ARG A 167 25.16 8.25 6.38
CA ARG A 167 25.94 7.14 6.94
C ARG A 167 25.99 7.17 8.47
N GLU A 168 26.04 8.35 9.06
CA GLU A 168 26.09 8.59 10.51
C GLU A 168 24.69 8.52 11.18
N GLY A 169 23.61 8.41 10.42
CA GLY A 169 22.25 8.29 10.95
C GLY A 169 21.49 9.61 11.10
N PHE A 170 21.92 10.68 10.41
CA PHE A 170 21.22 11.97 10.42
C PHE A 170 20.31 12.12 9.19
N TYR A 171 19.06 12.54 9.38
CA TYR A 171 18.15 12.86 8.28
C TYR A 171 18.22 14.33 7.85
N SER A 172 18.86 15.18 8.66
CA SER A 172 19.14 16.56 8.28
C SER A 172 20.35 17.12 9.02
N SER A 173 21.10 18.04 8.42
CA SER A 173 22.14 18.85 9.10
C SER A 173 21.59 19.91 10.06
N GLY A 174 20.27 20.06 10.13
CA GLY A 174 19.58 21.09 10.92
C GLY A 174 19.35 22.40 10.18
N GLY A 175 19.78 22.50 8.91
CA GLY A 175 19.56 23.66 8.05
C GLY A 175 18.09 23.87 7.64
N GLU A 176 17.84 25.02 7.01
CA GLU A 176 16.55 25.39 6.39
C GLU A 176 16.58 25.21 4.87
N PHE A 177 17.19 24.12 4.41
CA PHE A 177 17.27 23.78 3.00
C PHE A 177 17.05 22.28 2.79
N ARG A 178 16.66 21.93 1.57
CA ARG A 178 16.42 20.54 1.20
C ARG A 178 17.72 19.75 1.07
N GLU A 179 17.78 18.61 1.77
CA GLU A 179 18.93 17.70 1.71
C GLU A 179 18.55 16.41 0.98
N LYS A 180 19.28 16.11 -0.11
CA LYS A 180 19.12 14.85 -0.83
C LYS A 180 20.06 13.80 -0.25
N ILE A 181 19.50 12.86 0.51
CA ILE A 181 20.23 11.78 1.16
C ILE A 181 20.19 10.49 0.33
N SER A 182 19.01 10.09 -0.14
CA SER A 182 18.83 8.84 -0.91
C SER A 182 19.38 8.93 -2.33
N SER A 183 19.86 7.80 -2.83
CA SER A 183 20.25 7.60 -4.22
C SER A 183 19.07 7.72 -5.18
N GLN A 184 19.37 7.92 -6.47
CA GLN A 184 18.35 7.90 -7.53
C GLN A 184 17.65 6.54 -7.65
N THR A 185 18.36 5.44 -7.37
CA THR A 185 17.79 4.09 -7.35
C THR A 185 16.78 3.93 -6.21
N SER A 186 17.07 4.48 -5.03
CA SER A 186 16.10 4.54 -3.94
C SER A 186 14.91 5.43 -4.28
N ASP A 187 15.12 6.58 -4.93
CA ASP A 187 14.03 7.46 -5.37
C ASP A 187 13.08 6.74 -6.34
N PHE A 188 13.61 5.87 -7.22
CA PHE A 188 12.83 5.01 -8.11
C PHE A 188 11.90 4.08 -7.32
N PHE A 189 12.44 3.29 -6.38
CA PHE A 189 11.64 2.36 -5.58
C PHE A 189 10.68 3.08 -4.62
N LEU A 190 11.09 4.21 -4.05
CA LEU A 190 10.22 5.06 -3.23
C LEU A 190 9.01 5.57 -4.02
N SER A 191 9.16 5.89 -5.31
CA SER A 191 8.01 6.24 -6.15
C SER A 191 7.01 5.08 -6.22
N TYR A 192 7.47 3.86 -6.46
CA TYR A 192 6.60 2.69 -6.44
C TYR A 192 6.00 2.42 -5.06
N LEU A 193 6.74 2.63 -3.97
CA LEU A 193 6.20 2.58 -2.61
C LEU A 193 5.00 3.52 -2.46
N ARG A 194 5.11 4.77 -2.93
CA ARG A 194 4.00 5.74 -2.90
C ARG A 194 2.78 5.26 -3.69
N SER A 195 2.97 4.54 -4.80
CA SER A 195 1.87 3.94 -5.57
C SER A 195 1.10 2.84 -4.83
N LYS A 196 1.68 2.30 -3.75
CA LYS A 196 1.10 1.23 -2.92
C LYS A 196 0.53 1.72 -1.59
N MET A 197 0.67 3.02 -1.31
CA MET A 197 0.18 3.63 -0.08
C MET A 197 -1.14 4.33 -0.35
N ASP A 198 -2.11 4.19 0.56
CA ASP A 198 -3.39 4.89 0.44
C ASP A 198 -3.28 6.35 0.90
N ALA A 199 -2.37 6.64 1.84
CA ALA A 199 -2.08 8.00 2.31
C ALA A 199 -0.58 8.23 2.55
N ILE A 200 -0.13 9.47 2.35
CA ILE A 200 1.22 9.93 2.71
C ILE A 200 1.12 11.16 3.60
N LEU A 201 1.81 11.11 4.74
CA LEU A 201 1.74 12.07 5.84
C LEU A 201 3.08 12.81 5.98
N VAL A 202 3.04 14.15 6.00
CA VAL A 202 4.23 14.99 6.24
C VAL A 202 3.95 16.13 7.23
N GLY A 203 5.01 16.58 7.91
CA GLY A 203 4.96 17.64 8.91
C GLY A 203 5.15 19.04 8.32
N PRO A 204 5.01 20.09 9.14
CA PRO A 204 5.06 21.49 8.69
C PRO A 204 6.41 21.85 8.05
N LYS A 205 7.54 21.42 8.63
CA LYS A 205 8.87 21.74 8.10
C LYS A 205 9.07 21.20 6.69
N THR A 206 8.55 20.01 6.39
CA THR A 206 8.58 19.46 5.02
C THR A 206 7.75 20.31 4.06
N ILE A 207 6.60 20.84 4.50
CA ILE A 207 5.77 21.74 3.69
C ILE A 207 6.53 23.03 3.37
N GLU A 208 7.14 23.64 4.40
CA GLU A 208 7.84 24.93 4.30
C GLU A 208 9.13 24.85 3.47
N VAL A 209 9.92 23.79 3.67
CA VAL A 209 11.24 23.64 3.03
C VAL A 209 11.14 22.98 1.65
N ASP A 210 10.30 21.95 1.49
CA ASP A 210 10.34 21.09 0.29
C ASP A 210 9.17 21.32 -0.68
N SER A 211 8.10 21.99 -0.27
CA SER A 211 6.85 22.12 -1.05
C SER A 211 6.44 20.79 -1.72
N PRO A 212 6.26 19.70 -0.95
CA PRO A 212 6.33 18.35 -1.48
C PRO A 212 5.10 18.00 -2.34
N LYS A 213 5.33 17.27 -3.44
CA LYS A 213 4.25 16.78 -4.31
C LYS A 213 3.48 15.62 -3.69
N LEU A 214 4.20 14.69 -3.05
CA LEU A 214 3.67 13.47 -2.45
C LEU A 214 2.80 12.62 -3.41
N ASP A 215 3.02 12.77 -4.71
CA ASP A 215 2.34 12.02 -5.77
C ASP A 215 3.13 10.77 -6.14
N PHE A 216 2.42 9.77 -6.68
CA PHE A 216 3.09 8.74 -7.47
C PHE A 216 3.36 9.31 -8.87
N ARG A 217 4.61 9.20 -9.31
CA ARG A 217 4.99 9.49 -10.69
C ARG A 217 5.76 8.31 -11.20
N SER A 218 5.30 7.68 -12.27
CA SER A 218 6.08 6.60 -12.84
C SER A 218 7.47 7.13 -13.19
N PRO A 219 8.54 6.54 -12.66
CA PRO A 219 9.88 6.91 -13.07
C PRO A 219 10.01 6.71 -14.59
N LYS A 220 10.68 7.65 -15.24
CA LYS A 220 11.02 7.50 -16.67
C LYS A 220 12.00 6.34 -16.81
N ASP A 221 11.98 5.72 -17.99
CA ASP A 221 12.96 4.71 -18.37
C ASP A 221 14.33 5.36 -18.56
N ASP A 222 15.02 5.64 -17.46
CA ASP A 222 16.42 6.04 -17.48
C ASP A 222 17.27 4.76 -17.63
N SER A 223 17.98 4.66 -18.76
CA SER A 223 18.79 3.48 -19.06
C SER A 223 19.84 3.21 -18.00
N ASP A 224 20.33 4.23 -17.29
CA ASP A 224 21.42 4.05 -16.33
C ASP A 224 20.92 3.55 -14.97
N THR A 225 19.73 3.98 -14.53
CA THR A 225 19.07 3.38 -13.36
C THR A 225 18.69 1.92 -13.65
N LEU A 226 18.19 1.63 -14.86
CA LEU A 226 17.77 0.28 -15.24
C LEU A 226 18.93 -0.69 -15.46
N LYS A 227 20.06 -0.24 -16.01
CA LYS A 227 21.28 -1.07 -16.15
C LYS A 227 21.84 -1.47 -14.79
N LYS A 228 21.85 -0.55 -13.82
CA LYS A 228 22.29 -0.83 -12.43
C LYS A 228 21.36 -1.80 -11.69
N LEU A 229 20.08 -1.85 -12.08
CA LEU A 229 19.09 -2.77 -11.52
C LEU A 229 19.18 -4.20 -12.10
N GLN A 230 19.94 -4.41 -13.17
CA GLN A 230 20.06 -5.69 -13.89
C GLN A 230 21.21 -6.59 -13.41
N GLU A 231 22.01 -6.21 -12.41
CA GLU A 231 23.05 -7.09 -11.83
C GLU A 231 22.48 -7.93 -10.67
N PRO A 232 22.30 -9.26 -10.84
CA PRO A 232 21.57 -10.08 -9.88
C PRO A 232 22.49 -11.10 -9.20
N GLU A 233 22.43 -11.16 -7.87
CA GLU A 233 22.13 -12.42 -7.22
C GLU A 233 21.32 -12.10 -5.96
N ILE A 234 20.02 -12.39 -6.03
CA ILE A 234 19.17 -12.42 -4.86
C ILE A 234 19.68 -13.61 -4.06
N SER A 235 20.44 -13.35 -2.98
CA SER A 235 20.52 -14.32 -1.90
C SER A 235 19.08 -14.54 -1.41
N THR A 236 18.47 -15.63 -1.87
CA THR A 236 17.19 -16.13 -1.36
C THR A 236 17.41 -16.89 -0.06
N ASP A 237 18.40 -16.51 0.75
CA ASP A 237 18.58 -17.09 2.07
C ASP A 237 17.99 -16.16 3.13
N SER A 238 16.66 -16.17 3.20
CA SER A 238 16.01 -16.17 4.50
C SER A 238 14.82 -17.10 4.40
N SER A 239 14.88 -18.23 5.08
CA SER A 239 13.78 -19.17 5.34
C SER A 239 12.53 -18.53 6.00
N VAL A 240 12.55 -17.22 6.21
CA VAL A 240 11.47 -16.42 6.79
C VAL A 240 10.56 -15.93 5.67
N VAL A 241 9.30 -16.36 5.71
CA VAL A 241 8.23 -15.77 4.90
C VAL A 241 8.07 -14.30 5.29
N LYS A 242 8.37 -13.39 4.36
CA LYS A 242 8.17 -11.94 4.55
C LYS A 242 6.68 -11.62 4.45
N LYS A 243 6.15 -10.82 5.39
CA LYS A 243 4.72 -10.47 5.51
C LYS A 243 4.57 -8.97 5.73
N GLY A 244 3.36 -8.43 5.61
CA GLY A 244 3.13 -7.01 5.88
C GLY A 244 4.03 -6.09 5.04
N PHE A 245 4.63 -5.07 5.66
CA PHE A 245 5.51 -4.13 4.97
C PHE A 245 6.84 -4.76 4.49
N SER A 246 7.42 -5.74 5.21
CA SER A 246 8.64 -6.41 4.75
C SER A 246 8.38 -7.24 3.48
N GLY A 247 7.22 -7.91 3.43
CA GLY A 247 6.70 -8.56 2.22
C GLY A 247 6.50 -7.55 1.09
N LEU A 248 5.73 -6.50 1.33
CA LEU A 248 5.45 -5.45 0.33
C LEU A 248 6.73 -4.83 -0.25
N ILE A 249 7.71 -4.48 0.60
CA ILE A 249 8.97 -3.89 0.14
C ILE A 249 9.75 -4.88 -0.71
N SER A 250 9.82 -6.16 -0.33
CA SER A 250 10.42 -7.20 -1.17
C SER A 250 9.76 -7.26 -2.56
N GLU A 251 8.43 -7.19 -2.62
CA GLU A 251 7.68 -7.23 -3.89
C GLU A 251 7.86 -5.94 -4.71
N ILE A 252 7.99 -4.77 -4.07
CA ILE A 252 8.36 -3.51 -4.76
C ILE A 252 9.72 -3.65 -5.43
N LEU A 253 10.72 -4.17 -4.72
CA LEU A 253 12.07 -4.34 -5.27
C LEU A 253 12.11 -5.33 -6.43
N HIS A 254 11.19 -6.30 -6.46
CA HIS A 254 11.06 -7.25 -7.54
C HIS A 254 10.25 -6.67 -8.71
N TYR A 255 8.95 -6.45 -8.54
CA TYR A 255 8.01 -6.16 -9.63
C TYR A 255 8.15 -4.77 -10.24
N SER A 256 8.72 -3.79 -9.54
CA SER A 256 8.95 -2.47 -10.15
C SER A 256 10.03 -2.50 -11.24
N THR A 257 10.86 -3.54 -11.31
CA THR A 257 11.86 -3.69 -12.38
C THR A 257 11.26 -4.29 -13.66
N ASP A 258 10.16 -5.03 -13.55
CA ASP A 258 9.44 -5.67 -14.66
C ASP A 258 8.80 -4.61 -15.58
N LEU A 259 9.22 -4.59 -16.85
CA LEU A 259 8.75 -3.65 -17.86
C LEU A 259 7.23 -3.68 -18.06
N SER A 260 6.61 -4.86 -18.01
CA SER A 260 5.16 -5.01 -18.19
C SER A 260 4.39 -4.39 -17.02
N VAL A 261 4.88 -4.59 -15.79
CA VAL A 261 4.30 -4.00 -14.58
C VAL A 261 4.44 -2.48 -14.61
N ARG A 262 5.62 -1.97 -14.99
CA ARG A 262 5.86 -0.52 -15.09
C ARG A 262 4.95 0.15 -16.10
N ARG A 263 4.79 -0.46 -17.28
CA ARG A 263 3.88 0.04 -18.31
C ARG A 263 2.45 0.16 -17.80
N ILE A 264 1.95 -0.82 -17.06
CA ILE A 264 0.61 -0.75 -16.45
C ILE A 264 0.52 0.41 -15.45
N HIS A 265 1.55 0.64 -14.62
CA HIS A 265 1.55 1.77 -13.69
C HIS A 265 1.62 3.12 -14.40
N GLN A 266 2.34 3.23 -15.52
CA GLN A 266 2.37 4.42 -16.36
C GLN A 266 0.99 4.72 -16.97
N GLU A 267 0.38 3.73 -17.61
CA GLU A 267 -0.92 3.87 -18.26
C GLU A 267 -2.03 4.19 -17.24
N MET A 268 -1.91 3.67 -16.03
CA MET A 268 -2.90 3.79 -14.96
C MET A 268 -2.46 4.77 -13.84
N GLU A 269 -1.47 5.65 -14.09
CA GLU A 269 -0.81 6.48 -13.06
C GLU A 269 -1.81 7.27 -12.19
N LYS A 270 -2.85 7.83 -12.81
CA LYS A 270 -3.87 8.64 -12.12
C LYS A 270 -4.65 7.87 -11.05
N PHE A 271 -4.64 6.54 -11.12
CA PHE A 271 -5.41 5.67 -10.22
C PHE A 271 -4.60 5.12 -9.05
N TYR A 272 -3.28 5.34 -9.02
CA TYR A 272 -2.39 4.96 -7.91
C TYR A 272 -2.00 6.15 -7.03
N GLN A 273 -2.85 7.18 -6.98
CA GLN A 273 -2.50 8.44 -6.30
C GLN A 273 -2.92 8.41 -4.82
N PRO A 274 -1.97 8.53 -3.88
CA PRO A 274 -2.27 8.52 -2.45
C PRO A 274 -3.00 9.80 -2.02
N LEU A 275 -3.77 9.72 -0.94
CA LEU A 275 -4.22 10.90 -0.20
C LEU A 275 -3.01 11.63 0.38
N ARG A 276 -2.87 12.92 0.07
CA ARG A 276 -1.76 13.75 0.57
C ARG A 276 -2.16 14.43 1.88
N VAL A 277 -1.51 14.08 2.97
CA VAL A 277 -1.90 14.48 4.32
C VAL A 277 -0.86 15.40 4.92
N PHE A 278 -1.31 16.57 5.39
CA PHE A 278 -0.46 17.64 5.87
C PHE A 278 -0.80 17.98 7.34
N PHE A 279 0.23 17.98 8.19
CA PHE A 279 0.10 18.34 9.59
C PHE A 279 0.52 19.77 9.84
N LEU A 280 -0.36 20.54 10.49
CA LEU A 280 -0.19 21.95 10.78
C LEU A 280 -0.35 22.17 12.30
N PRO A 281 0.69 21.93 13.12
CA PRO A 281 0.60 22.04 14.58
C PRO A 281 0.56 23.50 15.09
N ALA A 282 0.62 24.48 14.20
CA ALA A 282 0.47 25.91 14.45
C ALA A 282 0.18 26.64 13.11
N GLU A 283 -0.14 27.94 13.15
CA GLU A 283 -0.13 28.79 11.95
C GLU A 283 1.24 28.72 11.28
N ILE A 284 1.25 28.42 9.98
CA ILE A 284 2.44 28.46 9.15
C ILE A 284 2.18 29.27 7.90
N LYS A 285 3.23 29.85 7.33
CA LYS A 285 3.15 30.48 6.02
C LYS A 285 3.30 29.41 4.95
N LEU A 286 2.18 29.01 4.33
CA LEU A 286 2.22 28.10 3.20
C LEU A 286 2.98 28.75 2.02
N PRO A 287 4.06 28.12 1.51
CA PRO A 287 4.72 28.62 0.31
C PRO A 287 3.75 28.71 -0.86
N SER A 288 3.84 29.77 -1.67
CA SER A 288 3.01 29.91 -2.87
C SER A 288 3.22 28.73 -3.83
N GLU A 289 4.47 28.26 -3.95
CA GLU A 289 4.82 27.08 -4.73
C GLU A 289 4.08 25.83 -4.26
N PHE A 290 4.04 25.57 -2.94
CA PHE A 290 3.29 24.46 -2.37
C PHE A 290 1.81 24.50 -2.81
N LEU A 291 1.15 25.65 -2.66
CA LEU A 291 -0.25 25.81 -3.06
C LEU A 291 -0.45 25.52 -4.55
N THR A 292 0.37 26.12 -5.41
CA THR A 292 0.32 25.90 -6.87
C THR A 292 0.50 24.42 -7.23
N ILE A 293 1.46 23.74 -6.60
CA ILE A 293 1.68 22.30 -6.81
C ILE A 293 0.44 21.50 -6.41
N GLN A 294 -0.12 21.74 -5.23
CA GLN A 294 -1.27 20.97 -4.75
C GLN A 294 -2.52 21.22 -5.60
N GLU A 295 -2.76 22.46 -6.03
CA GLU A 295 -3.86 22.83 -6.92
C GLU A 295 -3.75 22.14 -8.29
N GLU A 296 -2.55 22.15 -8.89
CA GLU A 296 -2.29 21.50 -10.18
C GLU A 296 -2.45 19.98 -10.10
N LEU A 297 -1.98 19.35 -9.02
CA LEU A 297 -2.17 17.92 -8.78
C LEU A 297 -3.66 17.58 -8.61
N ASN A 298 -4.41 18.38 -7.85
CA ASN A 298 -5.85 18.20 -7.72
C ASN A 298 -6.57 18.30 -9.07
N ARG A 299 -6.16 19.25 -9.92
CA ARG A 299 -6.70 19.42 -11.27
C ARG A 299 -6.40 18.22 -12.17
N ARG A 300 -5.14 17.75 -12.20
CA ARG A 300 -4.72 16.58 -12.99
C ARG A 300 -5.38 15.28 -12.54
N GLN A 301 -5.65 15.15 -11.25
CA GLN A 301 -6.28 13.97 -10.67
C GLN A 301 -7.82 14.05 -10.69
N GLU A 302 -8.39 15.19 -11.13
CA GLU A 302 -9.83 15.48 -11.11
C GLU A 302 -10.45 15.24 -9.72
N LYS A 303 -9.65 15.46 -8.67
CA LYS A 303 -10.01 15.13 -7.29
C LYS A 303 -9.22 16.02 -6.33
N ARG A 304 -9.93 16.60 -5.35
CA ARG A 304 -9.33 17.26 -4.19
C ARG A 304 -8.80 16.20 -3.21
N ASN A 305 -7.57 15.77 -3.45
CA ASN A 305 -6.99 14.59 -2.81
C ASN A 305 -5.96 14.98 -1.74
N THR A 306 -6.33 15.93 -0.88
CA THR A 306 -5.52 16.35 0.27
C THR A 306 -6.32 16.30 1.57
N ALA A 307 -5.64 16.22 2.71
CA ALA A 307 -6.23 16.36 4.03
C ALA A 307 -5.29 17.16 4.95
N PHE A 308 -5.86 17.89 5.90
CA PHE A 308 -5.11 18.73 6.83
C PHE A 308 -5.54 18.44 8.27
N PHE A 309 -4.55 18.23 9.15
CA PHE A 309 -4.76 18.03 10.58
C PHE A 309 -4.10 19.18 11.35
N LEU A 310 -4.92 19.86 12.15
CA LEU A 310 -4.58 21.09 12.87
C LEU A 310 -4.68 20.85 14.38
N GLU A 311 -3.83 21.53 15.15
CA GLU A 311 -3.89 21.53 16.62
C GLU A 311 -5.05 22.42 17.09
N SER A 312 -5.96 21.88 17.90
CA SER A 312 -7.16 22.60 18.35
C SER A 312 -6.87 23.84 19.20
N GLU A 313 -5.76 23.81 19.94
CA GLU A 313 -5.30 24.81 20.89
C GLU A 313 -4.58 25.98 20.20
N LYS A 314 -4.45 25.95 18.88
CA LYS A 314 -3.81 27.00 18.09
C LYS A 314 -4.81 27.82 17.31
N GLU A 315 -4.47 29.09 17.15
CA GLU A 315 -5.20 30.01 16.28
C GLU A 315 -4.68 29.90 14.86
N TYR A 316 -5.61 30.01 13.91
CA TYR A 316 -5.31 29.96 12.48
C TYR A 316 -6.03 31.09 11.76
N SER A 317 -5.35 31.72 10.81
CA SER A 317 -5.94 32.80 10.03
C SER A 317 -7.08 32.30 9.13
N LYS A 318 -8.07 33.17 8.88
CA LYS A 318 -9.16 32.85 7.94
C LYS A 318 -8.63 32.57 6.52
N ASP A 319 -7.57 33.24 6.11
CA ASP A 319 -6.93 33.03 4.80
C ASP A 319 -6.31 31.62 4.71
N LEU A 320 -5.56 31.18 5.71
CA LEU A 320 -5.01 29.83 5.74
C LEU A 320 -6.11 28.77 5.66
N LEU A 321 -7.14 28.88 6.51
CA LEU A 321 -8.25 27.93 6.54
C LEU A 321 -8.96 27.86 5.19
N PHE A 322 -9.26 29.01 4.58
CA PHE A 322 -9.88 29.06 3.27
C PHE A 322 -9.05 28.34 2.19
N ARG A 323 -7.72 28.54 2.19
CA ARG A 323 -6.82 27.90 1.23
C ARG A 323 -6.78 26.38 1.37
N ILE A 324 -6.64 25.87 2.60
CA ILE A 324 -6.56 24.41 2.83
C ILE A 324 -7.91 23.71 2.63
N GLU A 325 -9.03 24.38 2.92
CA GLU A 325 -10.37 23.86 2.64
C GLU A 325 -10.61 23.69 1.13
N LYS A 326 -10.15 24.65 0.32
CA LYS A 326 -10.21 24.58 -1.14
C LYS A 326 -9.46 23.36 -1.70
N LEU A 327 -8.39 22.93 -1.03
CA LEU A 327 -7.55 21.80 -1.46
C LEU A 327 -8.09 20.42 -1.04
N SER A 328 -8.85 20.34 0.06
CA SER A 328 -9.06 19.09 0.81
C SER A 328 -10.48 18.52 0.79
N ASP A 329 -11.42 19.21 0.16
CA ASP A 329 -12.82 18.75 0.06
C ASP A 329 -13.41 18.38 1.44
N GLY A 330 -13.26 19.30 2.39
CA GLY A 330 -13.77 19.14 3.75
C GLY A 330 -12.92 18.25 4.67
N LYS A 331 -11.77 17.72 4.22
CA LYS A 331 -10.85 16.94 5.05
C LYS A 331 -9.90 17.84 5.84
N VAL A 332 -10.46 18.79 6.58
CA VAL A 332 -9.73 19.62 7.55
C VAL A 332 -10.23 19.24 8.94
N LYS A 333 -9.32 18.79 9.81
CA LYS A 333 -9.65 18.25 11.14
C LYS A 333 -8.82 18.94 12.20
N ARG A 334 -9.41 19.09 13.40
CA ARG A 334 -8.78 19.73 14.56
C ARG A 334 -8.81 18.79 15.75
N TYR A 335 -7.65 18.54 16.34
CA TYR A 335 -7.51 17.69 17.52
C TYR A 335 -6.56 18.31 18.54
N SER A 336 -6.75 17.96 19.81
CA SER A 336 -5.75 18.25 20.83
C SER A 336 -4.53 17.37 20.65
N SER A 337 -3.35 17.89 20.97
CA SER A 337 -2.05 17.20 20.96
C SER A 337 -2.06 15.86 21.67
N LYS A 338 -2.89 15.69 22.71
CA LYS A 338 -3.01 14.42 23.46
C LYS A 338 -3.64 13.27 22.65
N SER A 339 -4.39 13.59 21.62
CA SER A 339 -5.17 12.63 20.83
C SER A 339 -4.87 12.74 19.34
N PHE A 340 -3.82 13.47 18.97
CA PHE A 340 -3.61 13.92 17.61
C PHE A 340 -3.33 12.72 16.68
N GLY A 341 -2.38 11.85 17.04
CA GLY A 341 -2.06 10.61 16.33
C GLY A 341 -3.26 9.67 16.24
N SER A 342 -3.77 9.17 17.37
CA SER A 342 -4.90 8.23 17.41
C SER A 342 -6.15 8.72 16.64
N ARG A 343 -6.54 9.99 16.76
CA ARG A 343 -7.71 10.54 16.06
C ARG A 343 -7.46 10.70 14.57
N THR A 344 -6.26 11.09 14.15
CA THR A 344 -5.88 11.09 12.73
C THR A 344 -5.99 9.69 12.14
N LEU A 345 -5.47 8.67 12.82
CA LEU A 345 -5.50 7.29 12.33
C LEU A 345 -6.94 6.77 12.20
N LYS A 346 -7.81 7.15 13.14
CA LYS A 346 -9.23 6.85 13.06
C LYS A 346 -9.90 7.52 11.85
N ASP A 347 -9.67 8.82 11.64
CA ASP A 347 -10.23 9.53 10.47
C ASP A 347 -9.77 8.92 9.15
N LEU A 348 -8.49 8.56 9.06
CA LEU A 348 -7.94 7.89 7.87
C LEU A 348 -8.66 6.57 7.62
N ALA A 349 -8.89 5.75 8.65
CA ALA A 349 -9.67 4.52 8.51
C ALA A 349 -11.13 4.77 8.10
N ASP A 350 -11.79 5.77 8.68
CA ASP A 350 -13.15 6.18 8.31
C ASP A 350 -13.23 6.63 6.83
N TRP A 351 -12.14 7.19 6.29
CA TRP A 351 -11.99 7.53 4.87
C TRP A 351 -11.56 6.37 3.97
N GLY A 352 -11.39 5.17 4.53
CA GLY A 352 -11.06 3.96 3.79
C GLY A 352 -9.56 3.75 3.53
N ILE A 353 -8.68 4.48 4.23
CA ILE A 353 -7.22 4.33 4.10
C ILE A 353 -6.78 3.03 4.79
N ASN A 354 -6.27 2.07 4.02
CA ASN A 354 -5.75 0.80 4.52
C ASN A 354 -4.28 0.92 4.97
N THR A 355 -3.48 1.70 4.25
CA THR A 355 -2.04 1.90 4.51
C THR A 355 -1.67 3.38 4.51
N ALA A 356 -0.82 3.78 5.46
CA ALA A 356 -0.35 5.15 5.59
C ALA A 356 1.17 5.20 5.75
N LEU A 357 1.82 6.01 4.91
CA LEU A 357 3.25 6.25 4.93
C LEU A 357 3.53 7.60 5.59
N VAL A 358 4.39 7.62 6.60
CA VAL A 358 4.82 8.84 7.30
C VAL A 358 6.23 9.22 6.82
N GLU A 359 6.34 10.26 6.00
CA GLU A 359 7.61 10.81 5.48
C GLU A 359 7.92 12.15 6.17
N GLY A 360 7.88 12.17 7.50
CA GLY A 360 8.07 13.38 8.30
C GLY A 360 9.45 13.51 8.95
N GLY A 361 9.58 14.49 9.85
CA GLY A 361 10.66 14.53 10.85
C GLY A 361 10.16 14.14 12.24
N ASN A 362 10.97 14.41 13.26
CA ASN A 362 10.74 13.95 14.63
C ASN A 362 9.39 14.33 15.26
N LEU A 363 8.72 15.38 14.80
CA LEU A 363 7.34 15.69 15.22
C LEU A 363 6.41 14.51 14.92
N LEU A 364 6.39 14.03 13.68
CA LEU A 364 5.49 12.95 13.27
C LEU A 364 6.00 11.60 13.78
N TYR A 365 7.31 11.40 13.84
CA TYR A 365 7.87 10.16 14.35
C TYR A 365 7.46 9.91 15.80
N ARG A 366 7.59 10.91 16.68
CA ARG A 366 7.14 10.83 18.08
C ARG A 366 5.64 10.67 18.23
N GLU A 367 4.86 11.25 17.32
CA GLU A 367 3.41 11.17 17.40
C GLU A 367 2.91 9.78 16.98
N PHE A 368 3.41 9.27 15.86
CA PHE A 368 2.93 8.01 15.30
C PHE A 368 3.63 6.78 15.87
N SER A 369 4.83 6.89 16.42
CA SER A 369 5.49 5.75 17.05
C SER A 369 4.77 5.25 18.29
N LYS A 370 4.15 6.16 19.06
CA LYS A 370 3.29 5.82 20.22
C LYS A 370 2.05 5.03 19.82
N GLU A 371 1.61 5.19 18.57
CA GLU A 371 0.41 4.56 18.03
C GLU A 371 0.71 3.24 17.31
N MET A 372 2.00 2.93 17.09
CA MET A 372 2.41 1.73 16.36
C MET A 372 1.93 0.44 17.04
N LYS A 373 1.57 -0.53 16.21
CA LYS A 373 1.19 -1.90 16.56
C LYS A 373 2.09 -2.88 15.82
N ASN A 374 1.98 -4.18 16.13
CA ASN A 374 2.79 -5.24 15.50
C ASN A 374 2.62 -5.35 13.97
N SER A 375 1.56 -4.76 13.41
CA SER A 375 1.30 -4.67 11.95
C SER A 375 2.03 -3.50 11.27
N ASP A 376 2.66 -2.63 12.05
CA ASP A 376 3.31 -1.41 11.58
C ASP A 376 4.82 -1.61 11.50
N SER A 377 5.49 -0.78 10.70
CA SER A 377 6.93 -0.91 10.50
C SER A 377 7.63 0.43 10.34
N ILE A 378 8.96 0.40 10.45
CA ILE A 378 9.83 1.51 10.14
C ILE A 378 10.73 1.12 8.97
N LEU A 379 10.76 1.93 7.91
CA LEU A 379 11.70 1.83 6.81
C LEU A 379 12.81 2.87 7.02
N ARG A 380 14.03 2.39 7.29
CA ARG A 380 15.24 3.20 7.26
C ARG A 380 15.97 3.00 5.93
N ILE A 381 16.29 4.09 5.26
CA ILE A 381 17.13 4.10 4.06
C ILE A 381 18.43 4.80 4.45
N GLN A 382 19.49 4.03 4.71
CA GLN A 382 20.78 4.56 5.10
C GLN A 382 21.69 4.70 3.89
N SER A 383 22.10 5.94 3.59
CA SER A 383 23.07 6.20 2.52
C SER A 383 24.46 5.74 2.94
N LYS A 384 25.19 5.12 2.01
CA LYS A 384 26.61 4.76 2.18
C LYS A 384 27.55 5.86 1.70
N THR A 385 27.04 6.85 0.97
CA THR A 385 27.83 7.87 0.28
C THR A 385 27.63 9.29 0.83
N VAL A 386 26.45 9.58 1.40
CA VAL A 386 26.17 10.88 2.03
C VAL A 386 26.62 10.87 3.48
N THR A 387 27.47 11.84 3.85
CA THR A 387 27.95 12.07 5.21
C THR A 387 27.44 13.40 5.73
N LEU A 388 27.01 13.43 7.00
CA LEU A 388 26.68 14.64 7.73
C LEU A 388 27.47 14.65 9.04
N GLU A 389 28.23 15.71 9.31
CA GLU A 389 29.09 15.80 10.51
C GLU A 389 28.27 15.88 11.81
N LYS A 390 27.10 16.50 11.74
CA LYS A 390 26.12 16.65 12.82
C LYS A 390 24.75 16.82 12.21
N GLY A 391 23.71 16.53 12.98
CA GLY A 391 22.36 16.68 12.48
C GLY A 391 21.29 16.15 13.42
N ASP A 392 20.07 16.17 12.90
CA ASP A 392 18.92 15.54 13.54
C ASP A 392 18.87 14.06 13.15
N SER A 393 18.81 13.18 14.14
CA SER A 393 18.56 11.75 13.95
C SER A 393 17.08 11.42 14.16
N PRO A 394 16.55 10.37 13.49
CA PRO A 394 15.18 9.94 13.70
C PRO A 394 14.94 9.50 15.15
N ASP A 395 13.97 10.12 15.80
CA ASP A 395 13.52 9.77 17.14
C ASP A 395 12.24 8.93 17.04
N TRP A 396 12.44 7.61 16.98
CA TRP A 396 11.35 6.64 16.89
C TRP A 396 10.72 6.32 18.24
N GLY A 397 11.36 6.62 19.36
CA GLY A 397 10.81 6.36 20.70
C GLY A 397 10.39 4.90 20.99
N THR A 398 10.93 3.92 20.26
CA THR A 398 10.60 2.49 20.41
C THR A 398 11.80 1.60 20.14
N ASN A 399 11.80 0.40 20.71
CA ASN A 399 12.76 -0.65 20.36
C ASN A 399 12.44 -1.21 18.98
N LEU A 400 13.48 -1.48 18.20
CA LEU A 400 13.38 -1.91 16.81
C LEU A 400 13.98 -3.30 16.65
N THR A 401 13.21 -4.20 16.04
CA THR A 401 13.71 -5.51 15.59
C THR A 401 13.80 -5.50 14.08
N LEU A 402 14.98 -5.81 13.54
CA LEU A 402 15.19 -5.87 12.09
C LEU A 402 14.48 -7.10 11.51
N GLU A 403 13.62 -6.89 10.52
CA GLU A 403 12.91 -7.98 9.81
C GLU A 403 13.43 -8.23 8.40
N PHE A 404 13.90 -7.18 7.75
CA PHE A 404 14.37 -7.24 6.38
C PHE A 404 15.45 -6.19 6.16
N GLU A 405 16.51 -6.56 5.47
CA GLU A 405 17.49 -5.61 4.96
C GLU A 405 17.89 -5.96 3.53
N ARG A 406 18.26 -4.95 2.75
CA ARG A 406 18.80 -5.12 1.41
C ARG A 406 19.61 -3.91 0.97
N ASP A 407 20.73 -4.18 0.33
CA ASP A 407 21.51 -3.17 -0.37
C ASP A 407 20.87 -2.80 -1.71
N ILE A 408 20.79 -1.50 -1.98
CA ILE A 408 20.20 -0.91 -3.18
C ILE A 408 21.14 0.20 -3.69
N ASP A 409 21.98 -0.14 -4.67
CA ASP A 409 23.05 0.75 -5.18
C ASP A 409 23.90 1.30 -4.01
N SER A 410 23.80 2.60 -3.74
CA SER A 410 24.55 3.31 -2.71
C SER A 410 23.81 3.46 -1.38
N ASP A 411 22.63 2.83 -1.23
CA ASP A 411 21.84 2.85 0.00
C ASP A 411 21.62 1.44 0.57
N LYS A 412 21.35 1.36 1.86
CA LYS A 412 20.86 0.16 2.55
C LYS A 412 19.42 0.41 3.02
N TRP A 413 18.48 -0.43 2.59
CA TRP A 413 17.10 -0.41 3.05
C TRP A 413 16.93 -1.41 4.17
N GLU A 414 16.35 -0.96 5.28
CA GLU A 414 16.12 -1.77 6.47
C GLU A 414 14.68 -1.56 6.96
N VAL A 415 13.96 -2.66 7.16
CA VAL A 415 12.59 -2.67 7.68
C VAL A 415 12.63 -3.24 9.09
N PHE A 416 12.14 -2.46 10.03
CA PHE A 416 12.04 -2.82 11.43
C PHE A 416 10.58 -2.96 11.83
N THR A 417 10.27 -3.93 12.70
CA THR A 417 9.06 -3.89 13.50
C THR A 417 9.31 -3.17 14.81
N ALA A 418 8.32 -2.40 15.24
CA ALA A 418 8.29 -1.89 16.60
C ALA A 418 8.01 -3.07 17.53
N CYS A 419 8.89 -3.30 18.50
CA CYS A 419 8.53 -4.18 19.61
C CYS A 419 7.34 -3.56 20.33
N SER A 420 6.27 -4.34 20.57
CA SER A 420 5.21 -3.89 21.46
C SER A 420 5.85 -3.44 22.78
N GLN A 421 5.48 -2.24 23.25
CA GLN A 421 5.57 -1.94 24.67
C GLN A 421 4.44 -2.74 25.33
N ASP A 422 4.67 -4.04 25.54
CA ASP A 422 3.82 -4.85 26.44
C ASP A 422 4.22 -4.60 27.89
#